data_AF-A0A971NXF3-F1
#
_entry.id   AF-A0A971NXF3-F1
#
_cell.length_a   1.000
_cell.length_b   1.000
_cell.length_c   1.000
_cell.angle_alpha   90.00
_cell.angle_beta   90.00
_cell.angle_gamma   90.00
#
_symmetry.space_group_name_H-M   'P 1'
#
loop_
_entity.id
_entity.type
_entity.pdbx_description
1 polymer ?
#
loop_
_entity_poly.entity_id
_entity_poly.type
_entity_poly.pdbx_seq_one_letter_code
_entity_poly.pdbx_strand_id
1 'polypeptide(L)'
;MKRKSRIFALVALSILVLLVSLPGCALDNDKEPPSDTTPAGSDDTSDTTIEGYHENGYLLDNLPKDLKFGGAEVTFLIWEDCPMLEFYVDSLNGEVINDAIYERNQIVETRLDVKLNYVATPGDSDNMNMYIQKAEADLLSGASEYDIYAGYSRSAPAMALSGGCEELTALKYLDFNMPWWPDSLLDQCMLNNRLYFCSGDLSTNLLWMMIGTFFNKELVDQLQLENPYDLVRSNQWTLDKFIELTSGKYNDKNGNGAVDDGDFFGFMITNINIDAFFTASGCLAFEKNNNGELILSPTLTSPKIHDLLSRLGDYFATDDVRYQNSVTIRKIFFEERAVFTMDRVFIVCGKDYGSSDNIEFEYGLVPNPKYDQFQENYITNVGHPFTMYAISAGAFDADTCAAVLECLCSESYRRVTPAVYEIAMKVKYASDDVTAEMYEILRNTVSFDLGRFYNDQAASIYQVMRTEVINNTKTFASRFKALSKIMEDGIKKIMEAYTD
;
A
#
# COMPACT_ATOMS: atom_id res chain seq x y z
N MET A 1 14.57 55.86 8.38
CA MET A 1 13.24 56.33 7.90
C MET A 1 12.30 55.12 7.88
N LYS A 2 11.41 54.90 8.86
CA LYS A 2 9.95 55.27 8.84
C LYS A 2 9.31 54.99 7.47
N ARG A 3 8.26 54.16 7.24
CA ARG A 3 7.07 53.64 7.97
C ARG A 3 6.59 52.38 7.21
N LYS A 4 6.27 51.22 7.81
CA LYS A 4 4.99 50.75 8.43
C LYS A 4 3.71 50.84 7.56
N SER A 5 3.16 49.68 7.17
CA SER A 5 1.79 49.18 7.49
C SER A 5 1.71 47.68 7.06
N ARG A 6 1.50 46.63 7.91
CA ARG A 6 0.29 46.21 8.68
C ARG A 6 -0.91 45.92 7.74
N ILE A 7 -1.63 44.78 7.68
CA ILE A 7 -2.03 43.62 8.53
C ILE A 7 -2.59 42.54 7.54
N PHE A 8 -2.46 41.21 7.70
CA PHE A 8 -3.45 40.31 8.35
C PHE A 8 -2.88 38.89 8.57
N ALA A 9 -3.16 38.38 9.76
CA ALA A 9 -2.91 37.03 10.24
C ALA A 9 -4.23 36.23 10.24
N LEU A 10 -4.10 34.92 10.49
CA LEU A 10 -5.14 33.94 10.85
C LEU A 10 -6.07 33.48 9.71
N VAL A 11 -5.77 32.31 9.15
CA VAL A 11 -6.80 31.41 8.62
C VAL A 11 -6.87 30.23 9.57
N ALA A 12 -7.87 30.29 10.46
CA ALA A 12 -8.26 29.20 11.34
C ALA A 12 -9.62 28.68 10.86
N LEU A 13 -9.64 27.38 10.54
CA LEU A 13 -10.69 26.39 10.76
C LEU A 13 -12.16 26.86 10.71
N SER A 14 -12.91 26.38 9.70
CA SER A 14 -14.32 26.01 9.86
C SER A 14 -14.76 25.05 8.74
N ILE A 15 -14.59 23.74 8.96
CA ILE A 15 -15.27 22.69 8.19
C ILE A 15 -16.67 22.59 8.77
N LEU A 16 -17.67 23.04 8.03
CA LEU A 16 -19.09 22.90 8.38
C LEU A 16 -19.60 21.62 7.71
N VAL A 17 -19.82 20.58 8.51
CA VAL A 17 -20.46 19.31 8.08
C VAL A 17 -21.94 19.59 7.79
N LEU A 18 -22.34 19.47 6.54
CA LEU A 18 -23.73 19.51 6.08
C LEU A 18 -24.36 18.11 6.24
N LEU A 19 -25.05 17.89 7.36
CA LEU A 19 -25.99 16.79 7.54
C LEU A 19 -27.25 17.06 6.71
N VAL A 20 -27.36 16.43 5.54
CA VAL A 20 -28.59 16.39 4.75
C VAL A 20 -29.44 15.21 5.25
N SER A 21 -30.37 15.47 6.16
CA SER A 21 -31.43 14.52 6.51
C SER A 21 -32.61 14.65 5.56
N LEU A 22 -32.85 13.62 4.75
CA LEU A 22 -34.07 13.45 3.93
C LEU A 22 -35.31 13.23 4.82
N PRO A 23 -36.40 13.99 4.66
CA PRO A 23 -37.70 13.62 5.24
C PRO A 23 -38.48 12.70 4.29
N GLY A 24 -38.87 11.54 4.79
CA GLY A 24 -39.85 10.67 4.16
C GLY A 24 -41.26 11.30 4.14
N CYS A 25 -41.95 11.12 3.02
CA CYS A 25 -43.32 11.52 2.78
C CYS A 25 -44.32 10.93 3.79
N ALA A 26 -45.28 11.74 4.26
CA ALA A 26 -46.72 11.53 3.99
C ALA A 26 -47.65 12.52 4.74
N LEU A 27 -48.48 13.20 3.94
CA LEU A 27 -49.84 13.72 4.19
C LEU A 27 -50.03 15.14 4.79
N ASP A 28 -50.38 16.05 3.89
CA ASP A 28 -51.13 17.29 4.07
C ASP A 28 -52.52 17.06 4.68
N ASN A 29 -52.91 17.87 5.69
CA ASN A 29 -53.83 18.99 5.47
C ASN A 29 -54.16 19.77 6.77
N ASP A 30 -54.09 21.09 6.62
CA ASP A 30 -54.92 22.13 7.22
C ASP A 30 -54.61 22.74 8.62
N LYS A 31 -54.16 24.01 8.53
CA LYS A 31 -54.46 25.23 9.33
C LYS A 31 -53.44 25.71 10.38
N GLU A 32 -52.79 26.81 10.00
CA GLU A 32 -52.16 27.85 10.85
C GLU A 32 -53.22 28.85 11.44
N PRO A 33 -52.88 29.81 12.35
CA PRO A 33 -51.63 30.08 13.12
C PRO A 33 -51.92 30.43 14.62
N PRO A 34 -51.10 31.21 15.38
CA PRO A 34 -49.89 30.82 16.12
C PRO A 34 -49.95 31.19 17.63
N SER A 35 -49.02 30.67 18.46
CA SER A 35 -48.50 31.43 19.62
C SER A 35 -47.20 30.86 20.17
N ASP A 36 -46.23 31.75 20.34
CA ASP A 36 -44.95 31.55 21.03
C ASP A 36 -45.08 30.85 22.38
N THR A 37 -44.21 29.87 22.62
CA THR A 37 -43.48 29.74 23.88
C THR A 37 -42.32 28.76 23.69
N THR A 38 -41.11 29.25 23.93
CA THR A 38 -39.90 28.43 24.08
C THR A 38 -40.08 27.47 25.27
N PRO A 39 -39.62 26.22 25.14
CA PRO A 39 -38.89 25.61 26.25
C PRO A 39 -37.49 25.17 25.80
N ALA A 40 -36.54 25.40 26.70
CA ALA A 40 -35.21 24.83 26.64
C ALA A 40 -35.28 23.30 26.50
N GLY A 41 -34.62 22.78 25.46
CA GLY A 41 -34.26 21.37 25.33
C GLY A 41 -32.78 21.23 25.66
N SER A 42 -32.50 20.55 26.75
CA SER A 42 -31.19 20.00 27.08
C SER A 42 -30.77 19.03 25.99
N ASP A 43 -29.70 19.34 25.26
CA ASP A 43 -28.95 18.33 24.52
C ASP A 43 -28.21 17.46 25.54
N ASP A 44 -28.86 16.38 25.92
CA ASP A 44 -28.22 15.25 26.57
C ASP A 44 -27.66 14.38 25.44
N THR A 45 -26.49 14.76 24.93
CA THR A 45 -25.67 13.86 24.11
C THR A 45 -25.15 12.78 25.04
N SER A 46 -25.90 11.68 25.14
CA SER A 46 -25.45 10.48 25.82
C SER A 46 -24.19 9.97 25.12
N ASP A 47 -23.05 10.19 25.75
CA ASP A 47 -21.74 9.68 25.38
C ASP A 47 -21.73 8.17 25.63
N THR A 48 -22.29 7.39 24.69
CA THR A 48 -22.24 5.93 24.76
C THR A 48 -20.87 5.45 24.32
N THR A 49 -19.90 5.47 25.25
CA THR A 49 -18.66 4.70 25.10
C THR A 49 -19.02 3.22 25.02
N ILE A 50 -18.84 2.62 23.85
CA ILE A 50 -19.04 1.18 23.66
C ILE A 50 -17.79 0.47 24.17
N GLU A 51 -17.95 -0.46 25.10
CA GLU A 51 -16.82 -1.22 25.64
C GLU A 51 -16.05 -1.93 24.51
N GLY A 52 -14.72 -1.78 24.52
CA GLY A 52 -13.85 -2.29 23.46
C GLY A 52 -13.67 -1.38 22.26
N TYR A 53 -14.36 -0.23 22.19
CA TYR A 53 -14.23 0.74 21.10
C TYR A 53 -13.72 2.09 21.60
N HIS A 54 -12.95 2.75 20.75
CA HIS A 54 -12.54 4.13 20.91
C HIS A 54 -13.71 5.07 20.56
N GLU A 55 -13.65 6.32 21.01
CA GLU A 55 -14.70 7.34 20.77
C GLU A 55 -14.97 7.62 19.28
N ASN A 56 -13.99 7.35 18.41
CA ASN A 56 -14.11 7.48 16.96
C ASN A 56 -14.67 6.20 16.28
N GLY A 57 -15.13 5.21 17.04
CA GLY A 57 -15.75 3.98 16.54
C GLY A 57 -14.78 2.88 16.13
N TYR A 58 -13.47 3.07 16.27
CA TYR A 58 -12.46 2.05 15.96
C TYR A 58 -12.24 1.11 17.16
N LEU A 59 -11.92 -0.15 16.89
CA LEU A 59 -11.64 -1.17 17.91
C LEU A 59 -10.37 -0.85 18.72
N LEU A 60 -10.40 -1.17 20.03
CA LEU A 60 -9.26 -1.11 20.95
C LEU A 60 -8.50 -2.46 20.97
N ASP A 61 -7.20 -2.44 21.25
CA ASP A 61 -6.45 -3.68 21.51
C ASP A 61 -6.79 -4.33 22.85
N ASN A 62 -6.40 -5.60 22.93
CA ASN A 62 -6.63 -6.46 24.07
C ASN A 62 -5.47 -6.43 25.09
N LEU A 63 -4.51 -5.50 24.96
CA LEU A 63 -3.40 -5.40 25.92
C LEU A 63 -3.94 -5.04 27.31
N PRO A 64 -3.38 -5.64 28.40
CA PRO A 64 -3.78 -5.29 29.75
C PRO A 64 -3.66 -3.78 30.00
N LYS A 65 -4.69 -3.19 30.60
CA LYS A 65 -4.78 -1.73 30.81
C LYS A 65 -3.67 -1.17 31.71
N ASP A 66 -3.14 -2.00 32.59
CA ASP A 66 -2.06 -1.72 33.54
C ASP A 66 -0.70 -2.28 33.10
N LEU A 67 -0.58 -2.76 31.85
CA LEU A 67 0.70 -3.22 31.30
C LEU A 67 1.71 -2.07 31.24
N LYS A 68 2.84 -2.25 31.93
CA LYS A 68 3.92 -1.27 32.04
C LYS A 68 5.27 -1.97 32.05
N PHE A 69 6.27 -1.38 31.42
CA PHE A 69 7.62 -1.95 31.30
C PHE A 69 8.72 -1.10 31.97
N GLY A 70 8.34 -0.14 32.83
CA GLY A 70 9.28 0.51 33.76
C GLY A 70 10.32 1.41 33.10
N GLY A 71 9.99 2.00 31.95
CA GLY A 71 10.87 2.83 31.15
C GLY A 71 11.85 2.05 30.27
N ALA A 72 11.56 0.77 29.97
CA ALA A 72 12.36 -0.04 29.06
C ALA A 72 12.54 0.68 27.70
N GLU A 73 13.76 0.65 27.17
CA GLU A 73 14.07 1.21 25.86
C GLU A 73 13.92 0.11 24.80
N VAL A 74 13.08 0.35 23.79
CA VAL A 74 12.88 -0.56 22.66
C VAL A 74 13.46 0.09 21.42
N THR A 75 14.52 -0.51 20.87
CA THR A 75 15.28 0.05 19.77
C THR A 75 14.88 -0.56 18.43
N PHE A 76 14.41 0.30 17.52
CA PHE A 76 14.08 -0.05 16.15
C PHE A 76 15.28 0.21 15.25
N LEU A 77 15.70 -0.78 14.47
CA LEU A 77 16.47 -0.53 13.26
C LEU A 77 15.49 -0.18 12.14
N ILE A 78 15.58 1.04 11.60
CA ILE A 78 14.68 1.54 10.55
C ILE A 78 15.42 1.82 9.25
N TRP A 79 14.77 1.56 8.12
CA TRP A 79 15.24 2.03 6.82
C TRP A 79 15.05 3.56 6.69
N GLU A 80 16.16 4.28 6.50
CA GLU A 80 16.21 5.76 6.46
C GLU A 80 15.49 6.34 5.22
N ASP A 81 15.56 5.62 4.12
CA ASP A 81 15.08 5.92 2.78
C ASP A 81 13.64 5.43 2.53
N CYS A 82 12.86 5.31 3.61
CA CYS A 82 11.42 5.05 3.56
C CYS A 82 10.68 6.15 2.76
N PRO A 83 9.84 5.81 1.75
CA PRO A 83 9.25 6.82 0.85
C PRO A 83 8.36 7.86 1.53
N MET A 84 7.54 7.42 2.48
CA MET A 84 6.66 8.26 3.27
C MET A 84 7.04 8.17 4.74
N LEU A 85 6.93 9.30 5.43
CA LEU A 85 7.21 9.39 6.86
C LEU A 85 6.31 8.41 7.64
N GLU A 86 6.92 7.55 8.44
CA GLU A 86 6.21 6.45 9.12
C GLU A 86 6.59 6.31 10.59
N PHE A 87 7.87 6.49 10.92
CA PHE A 87 8.43 6.06 12.20
C PHE A 87 8.27 7.08 13.33
N TYR A 88 8.77 8.30 13.14
CA TYR A 88 8.74 9.35 14.16
C TYR A 88 8.67 10.75 13.56
N VAL A 89 8.23 11.69 14.40
CA VAL A 89 8.22 13.13 14.15
C VAL A 89 8.71 13.82 15.42
N ASP A 90 9.55 14.85 15.31
CA ASP A 90 10.15 15.49 16.51
C ASP A 90 9.15 16.36 17.29
N SER A 91 8.20 16.97 16.59
CA SER A 91 7.18 17.85 17.20
C SER A 91 5.98 18.05 16.27
N LEU A 92 4.84 18.38 16.88
CA LEU A 92 3.63 18.80 16.16
C LEU A 92 3.93 19.97 15.22
N ASN A 93 3.44 19.88 13.98
CA ASN A 93 3.65 20.88 12.95
C ASN A 93 2.38 21.27 12.18
N GLY A 94 1.23 20.69 12.51
CA GLY A 94 -0.06 21.00 11.90
C GLY A 94 -0.36 20.18 10.64
N GLU A 95 0.57 19.36 10.17
CA GLU A 95 0.30 18.39 9.10
C GLU A 95 -0.34 17.13 9.68
N VAL A 96 -1.56 16.83 9.23
CA VAL A 96 -2.44 15.82 9.81
C VAL A 96 -1.77 14.44 10.00
N ILE A 97 -0.99 13.98 9.02
CA ILE A 97 -0.28 12.69 9.11
C ILE A 97 0.88 12.76 10.11
N ASN A 98 1.64 13.85 10.10
CA ASN A 98 2.79 14.02 10.98
C ASN A 98 2.37 14.11 12.44
N ASP A 99 1.32 14.89 12.71
CA ASP A 99 0.76 15.07 14.04
C ASP A 99 0.20 13.73 14.58
N ALA A 100 -0.48 12.95 13.73
CA ALA A 100 -0.96 11.62 14.11
C ALA A 100 0.18 10.63 14.46
N ILE A 101 1.30 10.66 13.72
CA ILE A 101 2.49 9.84 14.02
C ILE A 101 3.12 10.26 15.36
N TYR A 102 3.25 11.57 15.60
CA TYR A 102 3.77 12.10 16.86
C TYR A 102 2.91 11.64 18.04
N GLU A 103 1.60 11.83 17.95
CA GLU A 103 0.65 11.45 18.99
C GLU A 103 0.65 9.95 19.27
N ARG A 104 0.66 9.12 18.22
CA ARG A 104 0.77 7.66 18.34
C ARG A 104 1.96 7.28 19.21
N ASN A 105 3.15 7.80 18.90
CA ASN A 105 4.37 7.43 19.62
C ASN A 105 4.30 7.87 21.09
N GLN A 106 3.85 9.10 21.36
CA GLN A 106 3.69 9.61 22.73
C GLN A 106 2.69 8.78 23.55
N ILE A 107 1.59 8.36 22.93
CA ILE A 107 0.58 7.51 23.56
C ILE A 107 1.18 6.14 23.90
N VAL A 108 1.90 5.52 22.97
CA VAL A 108 2.54 4.21 23.21
C VAL A 108 3.57 4.29 24.33
N GLU A 109 4.49 5.26 24.29
CA GLU A 109 5.51 5.47 25.32
C GLU A 109 4.86 5.65 26.70
N THR A 110 3.82 6.49 26.80
CA THR A 110 3.11 6.75 28.05
C THR A 110 2.32 5.52 28.52
N ARG A 111 1.62 4.85 27.60
CA ARG A 111 0.73 3.73 27.91
C ARG A 111 1.50 2.51 28.38
N LEU A 112 2.60 2.17 27.72
CA LEU A 112 3.41 1.01 28.07
C LEU A 112 4.57 1.35 29.02
N ASP A 113 4.81 2.64 29.31
CA ASP A 113 5.97 3.10 30.08
C ASP A 113 7.26 2.52 29.49
N VAL A 114 7.50 2.87 28.23
CA VAL A 114 8.67 2.50 27.41
C VAL A 114 9.25 3.75 26.77
N LYS A 115 10.47 3.64 26.22
CA LYS A 115 11.05 4.62 25.31
C LYS A 115 11.23 4.01 23.94
N LEU A 116 10.77 4.71 22.90
CA LEU A 116 10.97 4.30 21.52
C LEU A 116 12.26 4.95 20.99
N ASN A 117 13.26 4.13 20.66
CA ASN A 117 14.50 4.59 20.05
C ASN A 117 14.57 4.13 18.59
N TYR A 118 14.98 5.02 17.68
CA TYR A 118 15.03 4.75 16.24
C TYR A 118 16.44 4.94 15.71
N VAL A 119 17.04 3.85 15.21
CA VAL A 119 18.36 3.85 14.55
C VAL A 119 18.16 3.73 13.06
N ALA A 120 18.38 4.83 12.33
CA ALA A 120 18.21 4.88 10.89
C ALA A 120 19.43 4.33 10.13
N THR A 121 19.18 3.60 9.04
CA THR A 121 20.20 3.14 8.09
C THR A 121 19.57 3.01 6.70
N PRO A 122 20.23 3.42 5.61
CA PRO A 122 19.67 3.21 4.27
C PRO A 122 19.34 1.73 4.03
N GLY A 123 18.15 1.44 3.51
CA GLY A 123 17.60 0.11 3.42
C GLY A 123 16.55 -0.08 2.33
N ASP A 124 16.47 0.82 1.35
CA ASP A 124 15.64 0.68 0.15
C ASP A 124 16.10 -0.48 -0.75
N SER A 125 15.56 -0.58 -1.97
CA SER A 125 15.91 -1.69 -2.88
C SER A 125 17.41 -1.77 -3.19
N ASP A 126 18.11 -0.63 -3.26
CA ASP A 126 19.52 -0.57 -3.60
C ASP A 126 20.40 -0.78 -2.36
N ASN A 127 19.90 -0.44 -1.17
CA ASN A 127 20.60 -0.55 0.10
C ASN A 127 20.17 -1.74 0.97
N MET A 128 19.23 -2.56 0.51
CA MET A 128 18.64 -3.69 1.26
C MET A 128 19.69 -4.62 1.88
N ASN A 129 20.73 -4.98 1.11
CA ASN A 129 21.78 -5.88 1.58
C ASN A 129 22.62 -5.25 2.70
N MET A 130 22.85 -3.94 2.67
CA MET A 130 23.58 -3.23 3.72
C MET A 130 22.76 -3.20 5.02
N TYR A 131 21.46 -2.93 4.91
CA TYR A 131 20.53 -2.99 6.04
C TYR A 131 20.54 -4.38 6.69
N ILE A 132 20.41 -5.45 5.90
CA ILE A 132 20.43 -6.84 6.39
C ILE A 132 21.76 -7.17 7.06
N GLN A 133 22.90 -6.83 6.42
CA GLN A 133 24.23 -7.08 6.99
C GLN A 133 24.43 -6.38 8.34
N LYS A 134 23.86 -5.19 8.51
CA LYS A 134 23.90 -4.48 9.79
C LYS A 134 23.13 -5.22 10.89
N ALA A 135 21.92 -5.69 10.58
CA ALA A 135 21.12 -6.51 11.51
C ALA A 135 21.82 -7.85 11.84
N GLU A 136 22.38 -8.53 10.85
CA GLU A 136 23.11 -9.79 11.04
C GLU A 136 24.39 -9.60 11.88
N ALA A 137 25.11 -8.49 11.70
CA ALA A 137 26.30 -8.19 12.49
C ALA A 137 25.96 -7.97 13.98
N ASP A 138 24.83 -7.31 14.28
CA ASP A 138 24.33 -7.15 15.64
C ASP A 138 24.06 -8.52 16.29
N LEU A 139 23.28 -9.37 15.61
CA LEU A 139 22.97 -10.74 16.05
C LEU A 139 24.22 -11.59 16.30
N LEU A 140 25.17 -11.60 15.35
CA LEU A 140 26.39 -12.42 15.44
C LEU A 140 27.33 -11.96 16.55
N SER A 141 27.36 -10.66 16.83
CA SER A 141 28.18 -10.10 17.90
C SER A 141 27.56 -10.32 19.28
N GLY A 142 26.25 -10.59 19.35
CA GLY A 142 25.48 -10.63 20.58
C GLY A 142 25.31 -9.26 21.24
N ALA A 143 25.53 -8.17 20.50
CA ALA A 143 25.41 -6.82 21.02
C ALA A 143 23.97 -6.49 21.43
N SER A 144 22.97 -7.09 20.75
CA SER A 144 21.54 -6.90 21.03
C SER A 144 21.17 -5.41 20.98
N GLU A 145 21.70 -4.69 19.99
CA GLU A 145 21.47 -3.26 19.80
C GLU A 145 20.07 -2.99 19.23
N TYR A 146 19.52 -3.93 18.44
CA TYR A 146 18.25 -3.75 17.75
C TYR A 146 17.22 -4.80 18.18
N ASP A 147 16.08 -4.33 18.65
CA ASP A 147 14.98 -5.17 19.13
C ASP A 147 13.95 -5.45 18.03
N ILE A 148 13.65 -4.44 17.23
CA ILE A 148 12.66 -4.52 16.16
C ILE A 148 13.29 -4.07 14.84
N TYR A 149 13.12 -4.88 13.81
CA TYR A 149 13.49 -4.53 12.44
C TYR A 149 12.28 -3.94 11.73
N ALA A 150 12.44 -2.75 11.15
CA ALA A 150 11.44 -2.08 10.34
C ALA A 150 12.07 -1.64 9.01
N GLY A 151 12.10 -2.58 8.06
CA GLY A 151 12.80 -2.40 6.80
C GLY A 151 11.90 -2.53 5.58
N TYR A 152 12.48 -2.29 4.41
CA TYR A 152 11.88 -2.59 3.11
C TYR A 152 11.24 -3.99 3.06
N SER A 153 10.14 -4.15 2.30
CA SER A 153 9.27 -5.33 2.34
C SER A 153 9.95 -6.70 2.12
N ARG A 154 11.16 -6.71 1.57
CA ARG A 154 11.97 -7.92 1.33
C ARG A 154 13.04 -8.18 2.39
N SER A 155 13.35 -7.21 3.25
CA SER A 155 14.39 -7.33 4.28
C SER A 155 14.01 -8.32 5.38
N ALA A 156 12.83 -8.16 5.99
CA ALA A 156 12.37 -9.06 7.06
C ALA A 156 12.17 -10.51 6.58
N PRO A 157 11.59 -10.78 5.38
CA PRO A 157 11.59 -12.12 4.81
C PRO A 157 12.99 -12.72 4.68
N ALA A 158 13.97 -11.97 4.17
CA ALA A 158 15.34 -12.46 4.03
C ALA A 158 15.98 -12.80 5.40
N MET A 159 15.75 -11.98 6.43
CA MET A 159 16.23 -12.25 7.79
C MET A 159 15.53 -13.45 8.44
N ALA A 160 14.23 -13.65 8.18
CA ALA A 160 13.53 -14.83 8.65
C ALA A 160 14.14 -16.13 8.09
N LEU A 161 14.60 -16.13 6.83
CA LEU A 161 15.29 -17.29 6.25
C LEU A 161 16.63 -17.61 6.91
N SER A 162 17.32 -16.60 7.46
CA SER A 162 18.60 -16.80 8.17
C SER A 162 18.41 -17.02 9.67
N GLY A 163 17.17 -17.13 10.16
CA GLY A 163 16.86 -17.32 11.58
C GLY A 163 17.05 -16.07 12.44
N GLY A 164 17.04 -14.88 11.82
CA GLY A 164 17.25 -13.61 12.52
C GLY A 164 16.01 -13.01 13.19
N CYS A 165 14.85 -13.64 13.05
CA CYS A 165 13.57 -13.12 13.55
C CYS A 165 12.94 -14.07 14.57
N GLU A 166 12.27 -13.51 15.58
CA GLU A 166 11.41 -14.27 16.51
C GLU A 166 10.14 -14.77 15.82
N GLU A 167 9.61 -15.89 16.33
CA GLU A 167 8.29 -16.36 15.94
C GLU A 167 7.21 -15.51 16.61
N LEU A 168 6.60 -14.60 15.86
CA LEU A 168 5.58 -13.66 16.34
C LEU A 168 4.35 -14.35 16.92
N THR A 169 3.94 -15.50 16.37
CA THR A 169 2.80 -16.31 16.85
C THR A 169 3.03 -16.96 18.21
N ALA A 170 4.28 -17.06 18.66
CA ALA A 170 4.63 -17.60 19.97
C ALA A 170 4.68 -16.52 21.07
N LEU A 171 4.64 -15.23 20.70
CA LEU A 171 4.75 -14.11 21.63
C LEU A 171 3.41 -13.76 22.27
N LYS A 172 3.44 -13.30 23.51
CA LYS A 172 2.27 -13.20 24.38
C LYS A 172 1.24 -12.16 23.95
N TYR A 173 1.70 -11.06 23.35
CA TYR A 173 0.90 -9.83 23.26
C TYR A 173 0.42 -9.49 21.85
N LEU A 174 0.83 -10.22 20.81
CA LEU A 174 0.34 -10.01 19.45
C LEU A 174 -0.99 -10.74 19.26
N ASP A 175 -2.04 -10.02 18.85
CA ASP A 175 -3.36 -10.58 18.56
C ASP A 175 -3.68 -10.46 17.07
N PHE A 176 -3.34 -11.50 16.32
CA PHE A 176 -3.53 -11.55 14.86
C PHE A 176 -5.00 -11.65 14.40
N ASN A 177 -5.97 -11.64 15.32
CA ASN A 177 -7.39 -11.52 14.96
C ASN A 177 -7.85 -10.05 14.86
N MET A 178 -6.97 -9.10 15.19
CA MET A 178 -7.30 -7.68 15.23
C MET A 178 -7.17 -7.02 13.85
N PRO A 179 -8.02 -6.01 13.53
CA PRO A 179 -8.18 -5.50 12.17
C PRO A 179 -6.95 -4.78 11.59
N TRP A 180 -5.95 -4.45 12.41
CA TRP A 180 -4.70 -3.85 11.94
C TRP A 180 -3.72 -4.84 11.33
N TRP A 181 -4.00 -6.13 11.45
CA TRP A 181 -3.27 -7.19 10.78
C TRP A 181 -4.06 -7.63 9.55
N PRO A 182 -3.60 -7.32 8.32
CA PRO A 182 -4.36 -7.66 7.13
C PRO A 182 -4.48 -9.17 6.97
N ASP A 183 -5.71 -9.69 6.90
CA ASP A 183 -5.98 -11.13 6.69
C ASP A 183 -5.24 -11.65 5.46
N SER A 184 -5.24 -10.88 4.36
CA SER A 184 -4.53 -11.29 3.13
C SER A 184 -3.02 -11.40 3.30
N LEU A 185 -2.41 -10.67 4.24
CA LEU A 185 -0.99 -10.80 4.57
C LEU A 185 -0.76 -12.04 5.43
N LEU A 186 -1.57 -12.22 6.48
CA LEU A 186 -1.49 -13.38 7.38
C LEU A 186 -1.69 -14.69 6.61
N ASP A 187 -2.71 -14.74 5.75
CA ASP A 187 -3.03 -15.87 4.89
C ASP A 187 -1.88 -16.25 3.96
N GLN A 188 -1.03 -15.30 3.57
CA GLN A 188 0.10 -15.57 2.69
C GLN A 188 1.38 -15.88 3.47
N CYS A 189 1.68 -15.10 4.51
CA CYS A 189 2.95 -15.16 5.23
C CYS A 189 3.00 -16.19 6.35
N MET A 190 1.86 -16.60 6.91
CA MET A 190 1.84 -17.63 7.95
C MET A 190 2.06 -19.02 7.35
N LEU A 191 3.14 -19.71 7.70
CA LEU A 191 3.41 -21.08 7.25
C LEU A 191 3.55 -21.99 8.46
N ASN A 192 2.95 -23.18 8.41
CA ASN A 192 2.91 -24.11 9.56
C ASN A 192 2.40 -23.47 10.87
N ASN A 193 1.43 -22.54 10.77
CA ASN A 193 0.93 -21.71 11.89
C ASN A 193 1.98 -20.80 12.54
N ARG A 194 3.12 -20.57 11.88
CA ARG A 194 4.19 -19.68 12.34
C ARG A 194 4.25 -18.42 11.48
N LEU A 195 4.56 -17.29 12.10
CA LEU A 195 4.77 -16.00 11.44
C LEU A 195 6.03 -15.34 12.01
N TYR A 196 6.93 -14.86 11.16
CA TYR A 196 8.20 -14.24 11.60
C TYR A 196 8.31 -12.75 11.24
N PHE A 197 7.39 -12.25 10.44
CA PHE A 197 7.31 -10.86 10.04
C PHE A 197 5.87 -10.51 9.67
N CYS A 198 5.52 -9.24 9.79
CA CYS A 198 4.20 -8.75 9.43
C CYS A 198 4.26 -7.31 8.93
N SER A 199 3.20 -6.90 8.25
CA SER A 199 2.89 -5.50 7.97
C SER A 199 1.42 -5.27 8.33
N GLY A 200 0.97 -4.02 8.27
CA GLY A 200 -0.37 -3.64 8.70
C GLY A 200 -0.51 -2.14 8.83
N ASP A 201 -1.42 -1.68 9.68
CA ASP A 201 -1.69 -0.24 9.84
C ASP A 201 -0.49 0.57 10.37
N LEU A 202 0.49 -0.06 11.01
CA LEU A 202 1.74 0.62 11.34
C LEU A 202 2.53 1.04 10.09
N SER A 203 2.39 0.30 8.99
CA SER A 203 3.01 0.59 7.70
C SER A 203 2.14 1.53 6.87
N THR A 204 2.25 2.83 7.10
CA THR A 204 1.55 3.85 6.31
C THR A 204 1.87 3.74 4.81
N ASN A 205 3.10 3.32 4.49
CA ASN A 205 3.53 3.14 3.11
C ASN A 205 2.74 2.04 2.39
N LEU A 206 2.18 1.05 3.10
CA LEU A 206 1.37 -0.01 2.47
C LEU A 206 0.21 0.58 1.66
N LEU A 207 -0.46 1.61 2.20
CA LEU A 207 -1.53 2.32 1.51
C LEU A 207 -0.99 3.10 0.31
N TRP A 208 0.10 3.86 0.49
CA TRP A 208 0.70 4.67 -0.58
C TRP A 208 1.27 3.84 -1.74
N MET A 209 1.65 2.58 -1.47
CA MET A 209 2.24 1.69 -2.46
C MET A 209 1.24 0.83 -3.21
N MET A 210 -0.07 0.91 -2.94
CA MET A 210 -1.10 0.27 -3.77
C MET A 210 -0.98 0.78 -5.21
N ILE A 211 -0.97 -0.11 -6.21
CA ILE A 211 -0.92 0.27 -7.62
C ILE A 211 -2.33 0.33 -8.18
N GLY A 212 -2.65 1.44 -8.83
CA GLY A 212 -3.89 1.59 -9.59
C GLY A 212 -3.63 2.16 -10.98
N THR A 213 -4.68 2.18 -11.79
CA THR A 213 -4.66 2.76 -13.13
C THR A 213 -5.19 4.18 -13.07
N PHE A 214 -4.31 5.15 -13.21
CA PHE A 214 -4.62 6.57 -13.32
C PHE A 214 -4.97 6.91 -14.77
N PHE A 215 -5.87 7.87 -14.95
CA PHE A 215 -6.22 8.42 -16.26
C PHE A 215 -6.46 9.92 -16.18
N ASN A 216 -6.13 10.65 -17.24
CA ASN A 216 -6.50 12.05 -17.39
C ASN A 216 -7.96 12.12 -17.90
N LYS A 217 -8.86 12.71 -17.10
CA LYS A 217 -10.30 12.76 -17.42
C LYS A 217 -10.58 13.58 -18.66
N GLU A 218 -9.89 14.72 -18.81
CA GLU A 218 -10.03 15.57 -19.97
C GLU A 218 -9.62 14.84 -21.26
N LEU A 219 -8.51 14.09 -21.23
CA LEU A 219 -8.09 13.29 -22.39
C LEU A 219 -9.06 12.15 -22.71
N VAL A 220 -9.64 11.49 -21.70
CA VAL A 220 -10.70 10.49 -21.89
C VAL A 220 -11.91 11.09 -22.62
N ASP A 221 -12.35 12.28 -22.20
CA ASP A 221 -13.49 12.99 -22.82
C ASP A 221 -13.16 13.50 -24.23
N GLN A 222 -12.00 14.14 -24.41
CA GLN A 222 -11.54 14.67 -25.70
C GLN A 222 -11.42 13.57 -26.76
N LEU A 223 -10.94 12.39 -26.36
CA LEU A 223 -10.79 11.22 -27.23
C LEU A 223 -12.08 10.39 -27.36
N GLN A 224 -13.17 10.81 -26.69
CA GLN A 224 -14.47 10.13 -26.69
C GLN A 224 -14.37 8.67 -26.26
N LEU A 225 -13.54 8.40 -25.25
CA LEU A 225 -13.36 7.07 -24.68
C LEU A 225 -14.50 6.76 -23.70
N GLU A 226 -14.82 5.48 -23.54
CA GLU A 226 -15.73 5.05 -22.48
C GLU A 226 -15.15 5.39 -21.10
N ASN A 227 -15.99 5.85 -20.18
CA ASN A 227 -15.55 6.26 -18.86
C ASN A 227 -15.06 5.04 -18.04
N PRO A 228 -13.79 5.03 -17.56
CA PRO A 228 -13.25 3.92 -16.78
C PRO A 228 -14.03 3.60 -15.51
N TYR A 229 -14.61 4.59 -14.82
CA TYR A 229 -15.43 4.34 -13.63
C TYR A 229 -16.69 3.54 -13.94
N ASP A 230 -17.37 3.87 -15.03
CA ASP A 230 -18.58 3.16 -15.45
C ASP A 230 -18.26 1.72 -15.84
N LEU A 231 -17.11 1.50 -16.50
CA LEU A 231 -16.60 0.16 -16.81
C LEU A 231 -16.29 -0.65 -15.54
N VAL A 232 -15.77 -0.02 -14.49
CA VAL A 232 -15.54 -0.71 -13.21
C VAL A 232 -16.87 -1.12 -12.59
N ARG A 233 -17.81 -0.18 -12.48
CA ARG A 233 -19.14 -0.40 -11.87
C ARG A 233 -19.99 -1.41 -12.63
N SER A 234 -19.84 -1.48 -13.96
CA SER A 234 -20.55 -2.43 -14.83
C SER A 234 -19.85 -3.79 -14.95
N ASN A 235 -18.73 -4.00 -14.25
CA ASN A 235 -17.91 -5.22 -14.30
C ASN A 235 -17.28 -5.49 -15.69
N GLN A 236 -17.04 -4.44 -16.47
CA GLN A 236 -16.48 -4.48 -17.82
C GLN A 236 -15.03 -3.98 -17.92
N TRP A 237 -14.44 -3.52 -16.80
CA TRP A 237 -13.03 -3.13 -16.73
C TRP A 237 -12.10 -4.36 -16.75
N THR A 238 -11.80 -4.81 -17.97
CA THR A 238 -10.95 -5.98 -18.27
C THR A 238 -9.72 -5.59 -19.08
N LEU A 239 -8.75 -6.50 -19.18
CA LEU A 239 -7.54 -6.30 -19.97
C LEU A 239 -7.88 -6.01 -21.45
N ASP A 240 -8.89 -6.67 -22.01
CA ASP A 240 -9.34 -6.41 -23.38
C ASP A 240 -9.87 -4.99 -23.54
N LYS A 241 -10.72 -4.54 -22.61
CA LYS A 241 -11.26 -3.17 -22.65
C LYS A 241 -10.16 -2.14 -22.43
N PHE A 242 -9.22 -2.40 -21.52
CA PHE A 242 -8.08 -1.52 -21.31
C PHE A 242 -7.22 -1.37 -22.57
N ILE A 243 -6.88 -2.48 -23.24
CA ILE A 243 -6.12 -2.47 -24.51
C ILE A 243 -6.92 -1.75 -25.60
N GLU A 244 -8.24 -1.95 -25.67
CA GLU A 244 -9.12 -1.26 -26.63
C GLU A 244 -9.07 0.26 -26.48
N LEU A 245 -9.19 0.77 -25.24
CA LEU A 245 -9.20 2.23 -24.99
C LEU A 245 -7.86 2.91 -25.26
N THR A 246 -6.77 2.17 -25.19
CA THR A 246 -5.39 2.68 -25.26
C THR A 246 -4.74 2.48 -26.63
N SER A 247 -5.22 1.54 -27.44
CA SER A 247 -4.68 1.25 -28.77
C SER A 247 -4.97 2.36 -29.79
N GLY A 248 -4.01 2.60 -30.69
CA GLY A 248 -4.07 3.64 -31.72
C GLY A 248 -4.05 5.07 -31.18
N LYS A 249 -3.47 5.29 -29.99
CA LYS A 249 -3.39 6.58 -29.31
C LYS A 249 -1.99 7.18 -29.28
N TYR A 250 -0.99 6.51 -29.87
CA TYR A 250 0.31 7.12 -30.12
C TYR A 250 0.24 8.34 -31.04
N ASN A 251 0.99 9.39 -30.71
CA ASN A 251 1.23 10.53 -31.59
C ASN A 251 2.66 11.07 -31.40
N ASP A 252 3.42 11.13 -32.50
CA ASP A 252 4.73 11.80 -32.59
C ASP A 252 4.54 13.32 -32.35
N LYS A 253 4.57 13.71 -31.08
CA LYS A 253 4.21 15.07 -30.63
C LYS A 253 5.36 16.04 -30.89
N ASN A 254 6.60 15.53 -30.90
CA ASN A 254 7.79 16.34 -31.09
C ASN A 254 8.22 16.46 -32.58
N GLY A 255 7.64 15.62 -33.45
CA GLY A 255 7.80 15.65 -34.90
C GLY A 255 9.13 15.10 -35.41
N ASN A 256 9.80 14.23 -34.66
CA ASN A 256 11.14 13.73 -35.00
C ASN A 256 11.14 12.37 -35.73
N GLY A 257 9.98 11.72 -35.86
CA GLY A 257 9.81 10.45 -36.56
C GLY A 257 10.29 9.21 -35.80
N ALA A 258 10.59 9.33 -34.50
CA ALA A 258 10.97 8.24 -33.62
C ALA A 258 10.05 8.19 -32.39
N VAL A 259 9.76 6.99 -31.89
CA VAL A 259 8.96 6.81 -30.67
C VAL A 259 9.82 7.10 -29.43
N ASP A 260 9.57 8.24 -28.78
CA ASP A 260 10.38 8.67 -27.63
C ASP A 260 9.62 9.43 -26.52
N ASP A 261 10.36 9.82 -25.48
CA ASP A 261 9.79 10.40 -24.26
C ASP A 261 9.22 11.81 -24.44
N GLY A 262 9.34 12.42 -25.63
CA GLY A 262 8.71 13.68 -26.01
C GLY A 262 7.34 13.53 -26.68
N ASP A 263 6.89 12.29 -26.93
CA ASP A 263 5.66 12.00 -27.64
C ASP A 263 4.43 11.95 -26.73
N PHE A 264 3.28 11.65 -27.35
CA PHE A 264 2.02 11.36 -26.68
C PHE A 264 1.68 9.87 -26.80
N PHE A 265 1.22 9.27 -25.69
CA PHE A 265 0.97 7.83 -25.60
C PHE A 265 -0.45 7.52 -25.10
N GLY A 266 -1.00 6.38 -25.55
CA GLY A 266 -2.23 5.85 -24.97
C GLY A 266 -2.01 5.36 -23.55
N PHE A 267 -0.90 4.67 -23.33
CA PHE A 267 -0.55 4.11 -22.05
C PHE A 267 0.92 4.23 -21.76
N MET A 268 1.23 4.51 -20.50
CA MET A 268 2.60 4.48 -20.03
C MET A 268 2.77 3.86 -18.66
N ILE A 269 3.90 3.20 -18.43
CA ILE A 269 4.11 2.43 -17.20
C ILE A 269 5.58 2.34 -16.81
N THR A 270 5.85 2.34 -15.51
CA THR A 270 7.19 2.00 -15.03
C THR A 270 7.47 0.51 -15.20
N ASN A 271 8.69 0.12 -15.58
CA ASN A 271 9.07 -1.29 -15.81
C ASN A 271 8.65 -2.24 -14.68
N ILE A 272 8.76 -1.83 -13.42
CA ILE A 272 8.39 -2.68 -12.27
C ILE A 272 6.87 -2.79 -12.09
N ASN A 273 6.11 -1.78 -12.50
CA ASN A 273 4.66 -1.78 -12.36
C ASN A 273 3.98 -2.70 -13.38
N ILE A 274 4.70 -3.25 -14.37
CA ILE A 274 4.19 -4.33 -15.24
C ILE A 274 3.73 -5.53 -14.40
N ASP A 275 4.34 -5.75 -13.23
CA ASP A 275 3.93 -6.79 -12.28
C ASP A 275 2.46 -6.65 -11.84
N ALA A 276 1.90 -5.44 -11.92
CA ALA A 276 0.50 -5.18 -11.63
C ALA A 276 -0.46 -5.94 -12.56
N PHE A 277 -0.12 -6.13 -13.84
CA PHE A 277 -0.94 -6.96 -14.73
C PHE A 277 -0.95 -8.44 -14.34
N PHE A 278 0.18 -8.96 -13.83
CA PHE A 278 0.28 -10.35 -13.41
C PHE A 278 -0.56 -10.57 -12.15
N THR A 279 -0.39 -9.70 -11.14
CA THR A 279 -1.19 -9.76 -9.90
C THR A 279 -2.68 -9.52 -10.17
N ALA A 280 -3.03 -8.52 -10.99
CA ALA A 280 -4.43 -8.23 -11.37
C ALA A 280 -5.09 -9.39 -12.13
N SER A 281 -4.29 -10.26 -12.75
CA SER A 281 -4.75 -11.48 -13.41
C SER A 281 -4.78 -12.71 -12.48
N GLY A 282 -4.51 -12.55 -11.19
CA GLY A 282 -4.45 -13.63 -10.20
C GLY A 282 -3.23 -14.55 -10.36
N CYS A 283 -2.16 -14.08 -10.99
CA CYS A 283 -0.92 -14.84 -11.10
C CYS A 283 -0.07 -14.65 -9.85
N LEU A 284 0.19 -15.76 -9.17
CA LEU A 284 1.11 -15.86 -8.04
C LEU A 284 2.32 -16.72 -8.43
N ALA A 285 3.43 -16.52 -7.75
CA ALA A 285 4.61 -17.35 -7.87
C ALA A 285 4.45 -18.63 -7.03
N PHE A 286 3.99 -18.48 -5.80
CA PHE A 286 3.74 -19.57 -4.86
C PHE A 286 2.28 -19.58 -4.40
N GLU A 287 1.77 -20.76 -4.11
CA GLU A 287 0.44 -20.98 -3.54
C GLU A 287 0.52 -22.00 -2.41
N LYS A 288 -0.49 -22.06 -1.55
CA LYS A 288 -0.61 -23.13 -0.55
C LYS A 288 -1.48 -24.25 -1.10
N ASN A 289 -1.05 -25.49 -0.91
CA ASN A 289 -1.90 -26.65 -1.18
C ASN A 289 -2.94 -26.84 -0.06
N ASN A 290 -3.80 -27.86 -0.19
CA ASN A 290 -4.86 -28.15 0.80
C ASN A 290 -4.34 -28.51 2.20
N ASN A 291 -3.05 -28.83 2.34
CA ASN A 291 -2.41 -29.11 3.63
C ASN A 291 -1.72 -27.86 4.23
N GLY A 292 -1.81 -26.71 3.56
CA GLY A 292 -1.11 -25.48 3.96
C GLY A 292 0.36 -25.43 3.56
N GLU A 293 0.86 -26.40 2.79
CA GLU A 293 2.25 -26.42 2.32
C GLU A 293 2.42 -25.51 1.09
N LEU A 294 3.53 -24.78 1.04
CA LEU A 294 3.87 -23.94 -0.10
C LEU A 294 4.23 -24.80 -1.33
N ILE A 295 3.65 -24.47 -2.48
CA ILE A 295 3.88 -25.11 -3.78
C ILE A 295 4.14 -24.05 -4.86
N LEU A 296 4.71 -24.45 -5.98
CA LEU A 296 4.71 -23.61 -7.18
C LEU A 296 3.26 -23.39 -7.61
N SER A 297 2.90 -22.13 -7.89
CA SER A 297 1.57 -21.82 -8.39
C SER A 297 1.29 -22.62 -9.69
N PRO A 298 0.19 -23.37 -9.76
CA PRO A 298 -0.24 -24.02 -11.01
C PRO A 298 -0.45 -23.01 -12.15
N THR A 299 -0.75 -21.76 -11.81
CA THR A 299 -0.95 -20.66 -12.77
C THR A 299 0.29 -20.45 -13.64
N LEU A 300 1.51 -20.67 -13.14
CA LEU A 300 2.77 -20.54 -13.89
C LEU A 300 2.94 -21.56 -15.04
N THR A 301 2.11 -22.60 -15.09
CA THR A 301 2.08 -23.58 -16.19
C THR A 301 0.75 -23.59 -16.94
N SER A 302 -0.17 -22.72 -16.56
CA SER A 302 -1.52 -22.70 -17.11
C SER A 302 -1.57 -22.08 -18.51
N PRO A 303 -2.58 -22.41 -19.34
CA PRO A 303 -2.84 -21.66 -20.57
C PRO A 303 -3.05 -20.16 -20.33
N LYS A 304 -3.59 -19.78 -19.17
CA LYS A 304 -3.86 -18.38 -18.78
C LYS A 304 -2.60 -17.54 -18.72
N ILE A 305 -1.51 -18.02 -18.10
CA ILE A 305 -0.27 -17.22 -18.04
C ILE A 305 0.36 -17.07 -19.43
N HIS A 306 0.28 -18.10 -20.27
CA HIS A 306 0.80 -18.02 -21.63
C HIS A 306 0.01 -17.04 -22.50
N ASP A 307 -1.32 -17.04 -22.38
CA ASP A 307 -2.18 -16.06 -23.04
C ASP A 307 -1.89 -14.64 -22.55
N LEU A 308 -1.85 -14.43 -21.23
CA LEU A 308 -1.58 -13.12 -20.62
C LEU A 308 -0.24 -12.54 -21.09
N LEU A 309 0.86 -13.30 -20.97
CA LEU A 309 2.18 -12.84 -21.38
C LEU A 309 2.23 -12.60 -22.90
N SER A 310 1.50 -13.39 -23.68
CA SER A 310 1.42 -13.17 -25.12
C SER A 310 0.69 -11.87 -25.45
N ARG A 311 -0.52 -11.66 -24.91
CA ARG A 311 -1.32 -10.45 -25.15
C ARG A 311 -0.60 -9.19 -24.71
N LEU A 312 0.01 -9.21 -23.53
CA LEU A 312 0.82 -8.09 -23.04
C LEU A 312 2.05 -7.88 -23.91
N GLY A 313 2.75 -8.94 -24.32
CA GLY A 313 3.93 -8.80 -25.19
C GLY A 313 3.59 -8.21 -26.56
N ASP A 314 2.45 -8.59 -27.15
CA ASP A 314 1.99 -8.02 -28.42
C ASP A 314 1.56 -6.56 -28.25
N TYR A 315 0.88 -6.24 -27.15
CA TYR A 315 0.45 -4.87 -26.84
C TYR A 315 1.64 -3.94 -26.54
N PHE A 316 2.61 -4.38 -25.72
CA PHE A 316 3.81 -3.59 -25.38
C PHE A 316 4.78 -3.43 -26.57
N ALA A 317 4.62 -4.23 -27.63
CA ALA A 317 5.38 -4.09 -28.87
C ALA A 317 4.79 -3.03 -29.83
N THR A 318 3.63 -2.46 -29.50
CA THR A 318 3.03 -1.34 -30.26
C THR A 318 3.63 0.00 -29.84
N ASP A 319 3.47 1.02 -30.69
CA ASP A 319 3.90 2.39 -30.37
C ASP A 319 3.00 3.07 -29.32
N ASP A 320 1.83 2.48 -29.01
CA ASP A 320 0.85 3.01 -28.05
C ASP A 320 1.32 2.97 -26.60
N VAL A 321 2.30 2.11 -26.30
CA VAL A 321 2.80 1.83 -24.96
C VAL A 321 4.21 2.36 -24.79
N ARG A 322 4.42 3.21 -23.78
CA ARG A 322 5.76 3.62 -23.34
C ARG A 322 6.10 3.08 -21.96
N TYR A 323 7.26 2.43 -21.83
CA TYR A 323 7.78 2.00 -20.53
C TYR A 323 9.18 2.57 -20.26
N GLN A 324 9.37 3.10 -19.05
CA GLN A 324 10.58 3.80 -18.62
C GLN A 324 10.76 3.70 -17.09
N ASN A 325 11.74 4.40 -16.52
CA ASN A 325 11.88 4.59 -15.07
C ASN A 325 10.73 5.49 -14.51
N SER A 326 10.51 5.43 -13.19
CA SER A 326 9.37 6.13 -12.56
C SER A 326 9.39 7.64 -12.75
N VAL A 327 10.57 8.27 -12.65
CA VAL A 327 10.72 9.72 -12.80
C VAL A 327 10.28 10.17 -14.19
N THR A 328 10.76 9.48 -15.23
CA THR A 328 10.36 9.78 -16.62
C THR A 328 8.86 9.53 -16.84
N ILE A 329 8.35 8.39 -16.37
CA ILE A 329 6.94 8.02 -16.58
C ILE A 329 5.99 9.05 -15.95
N ARG A 330 6.24 9.39 -14.69
CA ARG A 330 5.41 10.36 -13.94
C ARG A 330 5.46 11.74 -14.57
N LYS A 331 6.65 12.19 -14.99
CA LYS A 331 6.81 13.49 -15.65
C LYS A 331 5.96 13.62 -16.92
N ILE A 332 6.02 12.65 -17.82
CA ILE A 332 5.22 12.67 -19.06
C ILE A 332 3.71 12.69 -18.73
N PHE A 333 3.28 11.94 -17.71
CA PHE A 333 1.88 11.94 -17.28
C PHE A 333 1.47 13.30 -16.69
N PHE A 334 2.29 13.91 -15.85
CA PHE A 334 2.07 15.25 -15.28
C PHE A 334 2.02 16.35 -16.36
N GLU A 335 2.78 16.18 -17.45
CA GLU A 335 2.75 17.04 -18.63
C GLU A 335 1.58 16.74 -19.60
N GLU A 336 0.62 15.90 -19.19
CA GLU A 336 -0.59 15.55 -19.96
C GLU A 336 -0.26 14.92 -21.33
N ARG A 337 0.82 14.13 -21.38
CA ARG A 337 1.28 13.43 -22.58
C ARG A 337 0.98 11.94 -22.59
N ALA A 338 0.14 11.47 -21.67
CA ALA A 338 -0.41 10.14 -21.72
C ALA A 338 -1.86 10.10 -21.22
N VAL A 339 -2.69 9.25 -21.84
CA VAL A 339 -4.08 9.08 -21.40
C VAL A 339 -4.15 8.30 -20.10
N PHE A 340 -3.42 7.17 -20.02
CA PHE A 340 -3.41 6.28 -18.85
C PHE A 340 -1.98 6.06 -18.32
N THR A 341 -1.86 5.88 -17.00
CA THR A 341 -0.67 5.29 -16.38
C THR A 341 -1.02 4.33 -15.24
N MET A 342 -0.18 3.31 -15.03
CA MET A 342 -0.28 2.44 -13.84
C MET A 342 0.85 2.78 -12.87
N ASP A 343 0.49 3.33 -11.72
CA ASP A 343 1.44 3.74 -10.69
C ASP A 343 0.90 3.51 -9.28
N ARG A 344 1.81 3.58 -8.32
CA ARG A 344 1.52 3.58 -6.90
C ARG A 344 0.71 4.83 -6.57
N VAL A 345 -0.25 4.71 -5.65
CA VAL A 345 -1.08 5.83 -5.18
C VAL A 345 -0.24 7.03 -4.75
N PHE A 346 0.96 6.79 -4.22
CA PHE A 346 2.00 7.78 -3.97
C PHE A 346 2.18 8.87 -5.06
N ILE A 347 1.91 8.57 -6.34
CA ILE A 347 2.01 9.53 -7.44
C ILE A 347 1.25 10.84 -7.18
N VAL A 348 0.12 10.79 -6.47
CA VAL A 348 -0.72 11.97 -6.17
C VAL A 348 -0.06 12.95 -5.19
N CYS A 349 0.96 12.49 -4.46
CA CYS A 349 1.72 13.31 -3.51
C CYS A 349 2.85 14.10 -4.16
N GLY A 350 3.23 13.81 -5.43
CA GLY A 350 4.26 14.56 -6.16
C GLY A 350 5.67 14.51 -5.55
N LYS A 351 6.03 13.46 -4.80
CA LYS A 351 7.28 13.37 -4.02
C LYS A 351 8.38 12.49 -4.64
N ASP A 352 8.45 12.34 -5.97
CA ASP A 352 9.45 11.43 -6.55
C ASP A 352 10.85 12.06 -6.60
N TYR A 353 11.78 11.55 -5.78
CA TYR A 353 13.21 11.88 -5.79
C TYR A 353 13.54 13.39 -5.85
N GLY A 354 12.77 14.23 -5.15
CA GLY A 354 13.01 15.68 -5.07
C GLY A 354 12.46 16.49 -6.26
N SER A 355 11.69 15.88 -7.17
CA SER A 355 10.83 16.65 -8.07
C SER A 355 9.70 17.33 -7.29
N SER A 356 9.32 18.52 -7.72
CA SER A 356 8.11 19.23 -7.25
C SER A 356 6.93 19.04 -8.21
N ASP A 357 7.11 18.28 -9.28
CA ASP A 357 6.06 18.05 -10.27
C ASP A 357 4.95 17.20 -9.66
N ASN A 358 3.71 17.56 -9.96
CA ASN A 358 2.50 16.95 -9.45
C ASN A 358 1.44 16.89 -10.55
N ILE A 359 0.35 16.18 -10.27
CA ILE A 359 -0.82 16.20 -11.13
C ILE A 359 -1.54 17.54 -10.92
N GLU A 360 -1.61 18.36 -11.98
CA GLU A 360 -2.32 19.66 -11.96
C GLU A 360 -3.66 19.64 -12.74
N PHE A 361 -4.04 18.48 -13.28
CA PHE A 361 -5.31 18.25 -13.99
C PHE A 361 -6.24 17.32 -13.20
N GLU A 362 -7.51 17.25 -13.62
CA GLU A 362 -8.46 16.29 -13.03
C GLU A 362 -8.14 14.86 -13.48
N TYR A 363 -7.51 14.09 -12.59
CA TYR A 363 -7.27 12.67 -12.82
C TYR A 363 -8.43 11.82 -12.31
N GLY A 364 -8.59 10.63 -12.89
CA GLY A 364 -9.31 9.53 -12.27
C GLY A 364 -8.42 8.34 -11.96
N LEU A 365 -8.89 7.45 -11.11
CA LEU A 365 -8.17 6.27 -10.65
C LEU A 365 -9.10 5.08 -10.64
N VAL A 366 -8.73 3.96 -11.26
CA VAL A 366 -9.46 2.69 -11.18
C VAL A 366 -8.52 1.56 -10.74
N PRO A 367 -9.05 0.44 -10.23
CA PRO A 367 -8.23 -0.76 -10.05
C PRO A 367 -7.52 -1.18 -11.35
N ASN A 368 -6.46 -1.98 -11.23
CA ASN A 368 -5.87 -2.59 -12.42
C ASN A 368 -6.91 -3.51 -13.10
N PRO A 369 -6.93 -3.56 -14.44
CA PRO A 369 -7.95 -4.29 -15.18
C PRO A 369 -7.88 -5.78 -14.87
N LYS A 370 -9.05 -6.42 -14.71
CA LYS A 370 -9.12 -7.88 -14.54
C LYS A 370 -8.64 -8.58 -15.80
N TYR A 371 -8.18 -9.82 -15.67
CA TYR A 371 -7.83 -10.62 -16.85
C TYR A 371 -8.98 -10.72 -17.86
N ASP A 372 -10.19 -10.99 -17.37
CA ASP A 372 -11.44 -11.03 -18.13
C ASP A 372 -12.65 -10.70 -17.20
N GLN A 373 -13.87 -10.74 -17.76
CA GLN A 373 -15.11 -10.48 -17.01
C GLN A 373 -15.50 -11.61 -16.04
N PHE A 374 -14.94 -12.82 -16.20
CA PHE A 374 -15.25 -14.01 -15.40
C PHE A 374 -14.41 -14.08 -14.13
N GLN A 375 -13.28 -13.37 -14.07
CA GLN A 375 -12.60 -13.12 -12.81
C GLN A 375 -13.53 -12.33 -11.88
N GLU A 376 -13.78 -12.87 -10.69
CA GLU A 376 -14.76 -12.33 -9.74
C GLU A 376 -14.33 -10.97 -9.18
N ASN A 377 -13.12 -10.89 -8.63
CA ASN A 377 -12.63 -9.71 -7.94
C ASN A 377 -11.53 -9.00 -8.72
N TYR A 378 -11.41 -7.68 -8.51
CA TYR A 378 -10.16 -6.97 -8.77
C TYR A 378 -9.09 -7.47 -7.80
N ILE A 379 -7.82 -7.34 -8.19
CA ILE A 379 -6.68 -7.74 -7.35
C ILE A 379 -5.63 -6.64 -7.46
N THR A 380 -5.32 -6.01 -6.33
CA THR A 380 -4.39 -4.89 -6.24
C THR A 380 -2.98 -5.38 -5.97
N ASN A 381 -2.05 -5.00 -6.84
CA ASN A 381 -0.63 -5.14 -6.57
C ASN A 381 -0.16 -4.03 -5.62
N VAL A 382 0.63 -4.39 -4.61
CA VAL A 382 1.35 -3.42 -3.79
C VAL A 382 2.80 -3.34 -4.26
N GLY A 383 3.29 -2.14 -4.55
CA GLY A 383 4.69 -1.89 -4.84
C GLY A 383 5.56 -2.20 -3.61
N HIS A 384 6.77 -2.71 -3.82
CA HIS A 384 7.63 -3.15 -2.72
C HIS A 384 8.03 -2.11 -1.64
N PRO A 385 8.07 -0.78 -1.89
CA PRO A 385 8.54 0.18 -0.88
C PRO A 385 7.55 0.44 0.28
N PHE A 386 7.17 -0.61 1.00
CA PHE A 386 6.46 -0.53 2.27
C PHE A 386 7.25 -1.29 3.35
N THR A 387 6.96 -0.97 4.61
CA THR A 387 7.70 -1.56 5.72
C THR A 387 7.14 -2.91 6.13
N MET A 388 8.05 -3.87 6.29
CA MET A 388 7.80 -5.13 6.98
C MET A 388 8.50 -5.07 8.35
N TYR A 389 7.74 -5.40 9.38
CA TYR A 389 8.16 -5.43 10.77
C TYR A 389 8.50 -6.86 11.20
N ALA A 390 9.58 -7.03 11.96
CA ALA A 390 9.94 -8.28 12.61
C ALA A 390 10.61 -7.98 13.97
N ILE A 391 10.46 -8.88 14.92
CA ILE A 391 11.19 -8.81 16.19
C ILE A 391 12.48 -9.58 16.02
N SER A 392 13.60 -9.00 16.45
CA SER A 392 14.93 -9.63 16.36
C SER A 392 14.99 -10.88 17.23
N ALA A 393 15.59 -11.97 16.72
CA ALA A 393 15.94 -13.14 17.52
C ALA A 393 16.99 -12.85 18.62
N GLY A 394 17.60 -11.66 18.60
CA GLY A 394 18.49 -11.14 19.64
C GLY A 394 17.86 -10.05 20.49
N ALA A 395 16.55 -9.80 20.38
CA ALA A 395 15.88 -8.77 21.18
C ALA A 395 16.06 -9.02 22.69
N PHE A 396 16.20 -7.96 23.49
CA PHE A 396 16.44 -8.13 24.92
C PHE A 396 15.24 -8.78 25.63
N ASP A 397 14.02 -8.49 25.17
CA ASP A 397 12.74 -9.01 25.65
C ASP A 397 11.70 -8.99 24.51
N ALA A 398 11.54 -10.14 23.87
CA ALA A 398 10.63 -10.30 22.74
C ALA A 398 9.15 -10.05 23.11
N ASP A 399 8.73 -10.35 24.34
CA ASP A 399 7.36 -10.09 24.77
C ASP A 399 7.12 -8.58 24.97
N THR A 400 8.09 -7.84 25.52
CA THR A 400 8.00 -6.38 25.56
C THR A 400 7.92 -5.79 24.15
N CYS A 401 8.73 -6.30 23.21
CA CYS A 401 8.69 -5.88 21.81
C CYS A 401 7.35 -6.18 21.13
N ALA A 402 6.77 -7.35 21.40
CA ALA A 402 5.45 -7.74 20.93
C ALA A 402 4.35 -6.79 21.42
N ALA A 403 4.38 -6.42 22.71
CA ALA A 403 3.41 -5.46 23.27
C ALA A 403 3.55 -4.06 22.63
N VAL A 404 4.79 -3.61 22.40
CA VAL A 404 5.06 -2.34 21.72
C VAL A 404 4.55 -2.36 20.29
N LEU A 405 4.83 -3.44 19.54
CA LEU A 405 4.40 -3.57 18.16
C LEU A 405 2.86 -3.64 18.05
N GLU A 406 2.21 -4.44 18.90
CA GLU A 406 0.74 -4.51 18.98
C GLU A 406 0.13 -3.14 19.26
N CYS A 407 0.66 -2.41 20.26
CA CYS A 407 0.15 -1.10 20.63
C CYS A 407 0.37 -0.07 19.51
N LEU A 408 1.51 -0.10 18.82
CA LEU A 408 1.81 0.77 17.69
C LEU A 408 0.86 0.54 16.50
N CYS A 409 0.58 -0.72 16.17
CA CYS A 409 -0.36 -1.08 15.10
C CYS A 409 -1.79 -0.64 15.45
N SER A 410 -2.23 -0.98 16.66
CA SER A 410 -3.52 -0.61 17.23
C SER A 410 -3.74 0.91 17.25
N GLU A 411 -2.75 1.69 17.69
CA GLU A 411 -2.82 3.16 17.67
C GLU A 411 -2.75 3.72 16.24
N SER A 412 -1.97 3.12 15.35
CA SER A 412 -1.93 3.53 13.92
C SER A 412 -3.27 3.33 13.24
N TYR A 413 -3.93 2.19 13.44
CA TYR A 413 -5.27 1.89 12.93
C TYR A 413 -6.31 2.94 13.33
N ARG A 414 -6.23 3.46 14.56
CA ARG A 414 -7.18 4.45 15.08
C ARG A 414 -6.88 5.90 14.71
N ARG A 415 -5.62 6.21 14.36
CA ARG A 415 -5.12 7.60 14.26
C ARG A 415 -4.44 7.86 12.93
N VAL A 416 -3.36 7.13 12.66
CA VAL A 416 -2.50 7.36 11.49
C VAL A 416 -3.17 6.89 10.20
N THR A 417 -3.77 5.71 10.18
CA THR A 417 -4.50 5.20 9.03
C THR A 417 -5.66 6.11 8.61
N PRO A 418 -6.53 6.60 9.51
CA PRO A 418 -7.55 7.58 9.15
C PRO A 418 -6.97 8.90 8.61
N ALA A 419 -5.88 9.40 9.20
CA ALA A 419 -5.18 10.58 8.70
C ALA A 419 -4.66 10.40 7.26
N VAL A 420 -4.08 9.23 6.96
CA VAL A 420 -3.56 8.89 5.64
C VAL A 420 -4.70 8.62 4.64
N TYR A 421 -5.63 7.75 5.00
CA TYR A 421 -6.59 7.18 4.06
C TYR A 421 -7.85 8.04 3.91
N GLU A 422 -8.49 8.40 5.02
CA GLU A 422 -9.75 9.15 4.99
C GLU A 422 -9.50 10.63 4.69
N ILE A 423 -8.47 11.23 5.30
CA ILE A 423 -8.23 12.66 5.15
C ILE A 423 -7.30 12.95 3.95
N ALA A 424 -6.13 12.32 3.88
CA ALA A 424 -5.20 12.64 2.80
C ALA A 424 -5.64 12.05 1.45
N MET A 425 -5.83 10.73 1.35
CA MET A 425 -6.17 10.11 0.06
C MET A 425 -7.59 10.46 -0.41
N LYS A 426 -8.62 10.18 0.40
CA LYS A 426 -10.03 10.29 -0.03
C LYS A 426 -10.55 11.72 -0.07
N VAL A 427 -9.92 12.68 0.62
CA VAL A 427 -10.39 14.08 0.65
C VAL A 427 -9.37 15.05 0.05
N LYS A 428 -8.11 15.04 0.50
CA LYS A 428 -7.11 16.04 0.04
C LYS A 428 -6.65 15.78 -1.40
N TYR A 429 -6.40 14.52 -1.77
CA TYR A 429 -5.83 14.17 -3.07
C TYR A 429 -6.84 13.66 -4.09
N ALA A 430 -7.96 13.07 -3.66
CA ALA A 430 -9.00 12.61 -4.57
C ALA A 430 -9.56 13.76 -5.41
N SER A 431 -9.64 13.57 -6.73
CA SER A 431 -10.26 14.54 -7.64
C SER A 431 -11.78 14.60 -7.50
N ASP A 432 -12.41 13.52 -7.03
CA ASP A 432 -13.86 13.40 -6.83
C ASP A 432 -14.23 12.25 -5.89
N ASP A 433 -15.51 12.17 -5.52
CA ASP A 433 -16.07 11.12 -4.66
C ASP A 433 -15.91 9.71 -5.26
N VAL A 434 -15.89 9.60 -6.59
CA VAL A 434 -15.71 8.30 -7.26
C VAL A 434 -14.27 7.81 -7.11
N THR A 435 -13.28 8.70 -7.12
CA THR A 435 -11.89 8.36 -6.83
C THR A 435 -11.75 7.78 -5.41
N ALA A 436 -12.51 8.31 -4.44
CA ALA A 436 -12.55 7.76 -3.09
C ALA A 436 -13.12 6.32 -3.04
N GLU A 437 -14.18 6.03 -3.80
CA GLU A 437 -14.71 4.66 -3.99
C GLU A 437 -13.64 3.73 -4.58
N MET A 438 -12.83 4.21 -5.52
CA MET A 438 -11.79 3.41 -6.16
C MET A 438 -10.61 3.12 -5.23
N TYR A 439 -10.26 4.04 -4.32
CA TYR A 439 -9.31 3.74 -3.24
C TYR A 439 -9.79 2.61 -2.34
N GLU A 440 -11.11 2.51 -2.07
CA GLU A 440 -11.69 1.41 -1.28
C GLU A 440 -11.54 0.07 -1.99
N ILE A 441 -11.83 0.03 -3.29
CA ILE A 441 -11.60 -1.19 -4.09
C ILE A 441 -10.12 -1.58 -4.04
N LEU A 442 -9.20 -0.61 -4.22
CA LEU A 442 -7.76 -0.88 -4.18
C LEU A 442 -7.34 -1.51 -2.84
N ARG A 443 -7.75 -0.90 -1.72
CA ARG A 443 -7.40 -1.35 -0.37
C ARG A 443 -7.97 -2.73 -0.04
N ASN A 444 -9.25 -2.94 -0.34
CA ASN A 444 -9.96 -4.19 -0.01
C ASN A 444 -9.53 -5.38 -0.87
N THR A 445 -8.79 -5.13 -1.96
CA THR A 445 -8.33 -6.18 -2.88
C THR A 445 -6.81 -6.31 -2.94
N VAL A 446 -6.08 -5.72 -1.98
CA VAL A 446 -4.63 -5.91 -1.85
C VAL A 446 -4.29 -7.39 -1.77
N SER A 447 -3.37 -7.82 -2.65
CA SER A 447 -2.82 -9.17 -2.68
C SER A 447 -1.34 -9.16 -2.33
N PHE A 448 -0.96 -10.13 -1.51
CA PHE A 448 0.42 -10.44 -1.19
C PHE A 448 0.83 -11.75 -1.86
N ASP A 449 2.10 -11.86 -2.23
CA ASP A 449 2.68 -13.07 -2.81
C ASP A 449 4.05 -13.31 -2.19
N LEU A 450 4.21 -14.47 -1.55
CA LEU A 450 5.48 -14.90 -0.99
C LEU A 450 6.62 -14.95 -2.01
N GLY A 451 6.36 -15.26 -3.28
CA GLY A 451 7.41 -15.26 -4.30
C GLY A 451 7.86 -13.86 -4.71
N ARG A 452 7.10 -12.80 -4.38
CA ARG A 452 7.58 -11.41 -4.49
C ARG A 452 8.46 -11.03 -3.29
N PHE A 453 8.14 -11.52 -2.10
CA PHE A 453 8.95 -11.30 -0.89
C PHE A 453 10.25 -12.09 -0.94
N TYR A 454 10.16 -13.38 -1.23
CA TYR A 454 11.25 -14.31 -1.43
C TYR A 454 11.68 -14.37 -2.91
N ASN A 455 11.88 -13.19 -3.51
CA ASN A 455 12.20 -13.05 -4.95
C ASN A 455 13.36 -13.96 -5.40
N ASP A 456 14.38 -14.12 -4.57
CA ASP A 456 15.57 -14.91 -4.93
C ASP A 456 15.26 -16.41 -4.90
N GLN A 457 14.50 -16.88 -3.91
CA GLN A 457 13.98 -18.25 -3.81
C GLN A 457 12.97 -18.53 -4.93
N ALA A 458 12.22 -17.51 -5.36
CA ALA A 458 11.33 -17.57 -6.52
C ALA A 458 12.05 -17.38 -7.86
N ALA A 459 13.39 -17.45 -7.88
CA ALA A 459 14.22 -17.33 -9.08
C ALA A 459 13.93 -16.06 -9.92
N SER A 460 13.54 -14.97 -9.25
CA SER A 460 13.14 -13.70 -9.86
C SER A 460 12.05 -13.87 -10.95
N ILE A 461 11.09 -14.77 -10.73
CA ILE A 461 10.07 -15.12 -11.73
C ILE A 461 9.29 -13.92 -12.26
N TYR A 462 9.01 -12.91 -11.43
CA TYR A 462 8.36 -11.67 -11.86
C TYR A 462 9.23 -10.88 -12.84
N GLN A 463 10.55 -10.78 -12.61
CA GLN A 463 11.47 -10.18 -13.59
C GLN A 463 11.53 -10.98 -14.90
N VAL A 464 11.44 -12.30 -14.83
CA VAL A 464 11.39 -13.18 -16.02
C VAL A 464 10.11 -12.91 -16.83
N MET A 465 8.95 -12.81 -16.17
CA MET A 465 7.68 -12.45 -16.81
C MET A 465 7.71 -11.05 -17.42
N ARG A 466 8.25 -10.05 -16.70
CA ARG A 466 8.43 -8.69 -17.26
C ARG A 466 9.32 -8.68 -18.50
N THR A 467 10.43 -9.41 -18.46
CA THR A 467 11.37 -9.51 -19.59
C THR A 467 10.72 -10.19 -20.80
N GLU A 468 9.87 -11.19 -20.55
CA GLU A 468 9.10 -11.86 -21.60
C GLU A 468 8.11 -10.91 -22.29
N VAL A 469 7.40 -10.07 -21.52
CA VAL A 469 6.49 -9.03 -22.05
C VAL A 469 7.28 -8.01 -22.86
N ILE A 470 8.30 -7.39 -22.26
CA ILE A 470 9.08 -6.30 -22.88
C ILE A 470 9.75 -6.76 -24.17
N ASN A 471 10.36 -7.95 -24.18
CA ASN A 471 11.06 -8.46 -25.36
C ASN A 471 10.14 -9.26 -26.30
N ASN A 472 8.88 -9.43 -25.93
CA ASN A 472 7.87 -10.24 -26.61
C ASN A 472 8.38 -11.63 -27.06
N THR A 473 9.14 -12.33 -26.21
CA THR A 473 9.90 -13.52 -26.64
C THR A 473 9.07 -14.79 -26.85
N LYS A 474 7.89 -14.91 -26.23
CA LYS A 474 7.04 -16.13 -26.25
C LYS A 474 7.78 -17.43 -25.83
N THR A 475 8.77 -17.31 -24.94
CA THR A 475 9.60 -18.39 -24.39
C THR A 475 9.34 -18.73 -22.92
N PHE A 476 8.31 -18.16 -22.28
CA PHE A 476 8.10 -18.32 -20.84
C PHE A 476 8.07 -19.79 -20.38
N ALA A 477 7.39 -20.69 -21.11
CA ALA A 477 7.28 -22.10 -20.74
C ALA A 477 8.66 -22.79 -20.60
N SER A 478 9.59 -22.54 -21.53
CA SER A 478 10.92 -23.14 -21.49
C SER A 478 11.79 -22.52 -20.41
N ARG A 479 11.69 -21.20 -20.19
CA ARG A 479 12.37 -20.50 -19.09
C ARG A 479 11.88 -20.99 -17.74
N PHE A 480 10.57 -21.05 -17.52
CA PHE A 480 9.99 -21.56 -16.28
C PHE A 480 10.43 -23.00 -16.00
N LYS A 481 10.43 -23.88 -17.01
CA LYS A 481 10.94 -25.26 -16.86
C LYS A 481 12.41 -25.31 -16.39
N ALA A 482 13.24 -24.36 -16.81
CA ALA A 482 14.64 -24.29 -16.37
C ALA A 482 14.77 -23.76 -14.92
N LEU A 483 13.82 -22.95 -14.46
CA LEU A 483 13.82 -22.31 -13.14
C LEU A 483 13.02 -23.09 -12.08
N SER A 484 12.10 -23.97 -12.48
CA SER A 484 11.17 -24.64 -11.56
C SER A 484 11.90 -25.40 -10.46
N LYS A 485 13.03 -26.03 -10.79
CA LYS A 485 13.85 -26.74 -9.81
C LYS A 485 14.48 -25.81 -8.76
N ILE A 486 14.91 -24.61 -9.17
CA ILE A 486 15.44 -23.59 -8.26
C ILE A 486 14.32 -23.12 -7.33
N MET A 487 13.12 -22.89 -7.88
CA MET A 487 11.96 -22.45 -7.11
C MET A 487 11.46 -23.52 -6.13
N GLU A 488 11.44 -24.80 -6.53
CA GLU A 488 11.13 -25.92 -5.64
C GLU A 488 12.13 -26.03 -4.47
N ASP A 489 13.42 -25.83 -4.73
CA ASP A 489 14.43 -25.82 -3.67
C ASP A 489 14.34 -24.54 -2.82
N GLY A 490 13.90 -23.43 -3.41
CA GLY A 490 13.55 -22.19 -2.70
C GLY A 490 12.38 -22.39 -1.72
N ILE A 491 11.32 -23.05 -2.16
CA ILE A 491 10.17 -23.44 -1.32
C ILE A 491 10.65 -24.26 -0.13
N LYS A 492 11.51 -25.27 -0.33
CA LYS A 492 12.03 -26.09 0.78
C LYS A 492 12.75 -25.25 1.82
N LYS A 493 13.62 -24.32 1.39
CA LYS A 493 14.32 -23.41 2.31
C LYS A 493 13.36 -22.53 3.10
N ILE A 494 12.31 -22.03 2.45
CA ILE A 494 11.27 -21.25 3.12
C ILE A 494 10.57 -22.13 4.16
N MET A 495 10.11 -23.32 3.79
CA MET A 495 9.40 -24.21 4.72
C MET A 495 10.28 -24.68 5.89
N GLU A 496 11.57 -24.95 5.65
CA GLU A 496 12.56 -25.29 6.68
C GLU A 496 12.68 -24.16 7.73
N ALA A 497 12.74 -22.90 7.29
CA ALA A 497 12.78 -21.74 8.20
C ALA A 497 11.51 -21.57 9.06
N TYR A 498 10.40 -22.25 8.73
CA TYR A 498 9.13 -22.21 9.45
C TYR A 498 8.81 -23.54 10.14
N THR A 499 9.82 -24.37 10.40
CA THR A 499 9.64 -25.68 11.05
C THR A 499 10.23 -25.75 12.46
N ASP A 500 11.37 -25.09 12.69
CA ASP A 500 12.14 -25.17 13.94
C ASP A 500 11.55 -24.33 15.07
#